data_AF-A0A7C6Q7X7-F1
#
_entry.id   AF-A0A7C6Q7X7-F1
#
_cell.length_a   1.000
_cell.length_b   1.000
_cell.length_c   1.000
_cell.angle_alpha   90.00
_cell.angle_beta   90.00
_cell.angle_gamma   90.00
#
_symmetry.space_group_name_H-M   'P 1'
#
loop_
_entity.id
_entity.type
_entity.pdbx_description
1 polymer ?
#
loop_
_entity_poly.entity_id
_entity_poly.type
_entity_poly.pdbx_seq_one_letter_code
_entity_poly.pdbx_strand_id
1 'polypeptide(L)'
;MKKYKLFVALFILLVIGCRSNTGLKDFTYKYSMESAGNFKVEFQLNPDSTYTIAQNNYFFDRFEGTSRPVEKEGVLSQQEFEKFSELINESNVNNMNDAYGFEENKNSDNSIVYVVELIQNGKSKFVTINAGAHQDFSKAFTELIEYTNNYINANLKQ
;
A
#
# COMPACT_ATOMS: atom_id res chain seq x y z
N MET A 1 43.26 29.97 17.75
CA MET A 1 42.37 29.79 16.58
C MET A 1 42.15 28.32 16.12
N LYS A 2 42.86 27.30 16.64
CA LYS A 2 42.61 25.88 16.28
C LYS A 2 41.43 25.22 17.01
N LYS A 3 41.08 25.68 18.23
CA LYS A 3 40.02 25.09 19.06
C LYS A 3 38.60 25.32 18.53
N TYR A 4 38.37 26.41 17.80
CA TYR A 4 37.04 26.73 17.24
C TYR A 4 36.69 25.93 15.97
N LYS A 5 37.69 25.45 15.22
CA LYS A 5 37.45 24.65 14.01
C LYS A 5 36.94 23.23 14.31
N LEU A 6 37.30 22.68 15.48
CA LEU A 6 36.84 21.33 15.89
C LEU A 6 35.37 21.33 16.33
N PHE A 7 34.92 22.42 16.98
CA PHE A 7 33.52 22.55 17.41
C PHE A 7 32.55 22.79 16.25
N VAL A 8 32.97 23.51 15.21
CA VAL A 8 32.13 23.73 14.02
C VAL A 8 31.93 22.44 13.22
N ALA A 9 32.96 21.59 13.11
CA ALA A 9 32.85 20.30 12.44
C ALA A 9 31.91 19.32 13.19
N LEU A 10 31.92 19.34 14.53
CA LEU A 10 31.04 18.53 15.35
C LEU A 10 29.57 18.96 15.25
N PHE A 11 29.32 20.27 15.10
CA PHE A 11 27.97 20.81 14.92
C PHE A 11 27.40 20.46 13.54
N ILE A 12 28.22 20.46 12.48
CA ILE A 12 27.79 20.08 11.12
C ILE A 12 27.44 18.58 11.05
N LEU A 13 28.17 17.71 11.75
CA LEU A 13 27.85 16.28 11.86
C LEU A 13 26.55 16.00 12.63
N LEU A 14 26.17 16.86 13.58
CA LEU A 14 24.90 16.75 14.30
C LEU A 14 23.68 17.13 13.46
N VAL A 15 23.82 17.98 12.43
CA VAL A 15 22.68 18.39 11.58
C VAL A 15 22.41 17.40 10.43
N ILE A 16 23.38 16.56 10.05
CA ILE A 16 23.21 15.54 9.00
C ILE A 16 22.63 14.22 9.59
N GLY A 17 22.67 14.06 10.92
CA GLY A 17 22.28 12.83 11.62
C GLY A 17 20.80 12.70 11.99
N CYS A 18 19.96 13.70 11.76
CA CYS A 18 18.51 13.62 11.99
C CYS A 18 17.74 13.43 10.67
N ARG A 19 18.00 12.35 9.94
CA ARG A 19 16.89 11.74 9.21
C ARG A 19 16.03 11.10 10.28
N SER A 20 14.99 11.83 10.69
CA SER A 20 13.95 11.30 11.57
C SER A 20 13.51 9.97 10.95
N ASN A 21 13.86 8.87 11.61
CA ASN A 21 13.39 7.54 11.24
C ASN A 21 11.92 7.46 11.68
N THR A 22 11.09 8.24 10.98
CA THR A 22 9.63 8.39 11.17
C THR A 22 8.86 7.27 10.48
N GLY A 23 9.56 6.39 9.76
CA GLY A 23 8.97 5.22 9.14
C GLY A 23 8.36 4.33 10.21
N LEU A 24 7.08 4.05 10.05
CA LEU A 24 6.37 2.98 10.70
C LEU A 24 7.16 1.67 10.50
N LYS A 25 7.62 1.00 11.57
CA LYS A 25 8.55 -0.14 11.46
C LYS A 25 7.94 -1.52 11.67
N ASP A 26 6.69 -1.57 12.11
CA ASP A 26 6.01 -2.81 12.43
C ASP A 26 4.59 -2.76 11.88
N PHE A 27 4.47 -3.08 10.59
CA PHE A 27 3.20 -3.12 9.91
C PHE A 27 3.18 -4.19 8.82
N THR A 28 2.02 -4.79 8.62
CA THR A 28 1.68 -5.46 7.37
C THR A 28 0.62 -4.63 6.67
N TYR A 29 0.90 -4.25 5.43
CA TYR A 29 -0.04 -3.54 4.57
C TYR A 29 -0.48 -4.49 3.47
N LYS A 30 -1.79 -4.72 3.35
CA LYS A 30 -2.36 -5.43 2.22
C LYS A 30 -3.32 -4.54 1.47
N TYR A 31 -3.32 -4.72 0.18
CA TYR A 31 -4.16 -4.02 -0.76
C TYR A 31 -4.70 -5.03 -1.76
N SER A 32 -5.98 -4.93 -2.10
CA SER A 32 -6.53 -5.63 -3.24
C SER A 32 -7.44 -4.75 -4.08
N MET A 33 -7.40 -4.95 -5.39
CA MET A 33 -8.37 -4.42 -6.34
C MET A 33 -9.10 -5.61 -6.97
N GLU A 34 -10.40 -5.68 -6.79
CA GLU A 34 -11.22 -6.81 -7.23
C GLU A 34 -12.42 -6.33 -8.04
N SER A 35 -12.74 -7.04 -9.12
CA SER A 35 -14.06 -7.00 -9.73
C SER A 35 -14.64 -8.41 -9.66
N ALA A 36 -15.77 -8.55 -8.97
CA ALA A 36 -16.37 -9.84 -8.68
C ALA A 36 -16.56 -10.66 -9.96
N GLY A 37 -15.97 -11.85 -10.00
CA GLY A 37 -16.04 -12.75 -11.16
C GLY A 37 -15.19 -12.36 -12.38
N ASN A 38 -14.54 -11.19 -12.39
CA ASN A 38 -13.70 -10.75 -13.51
C ASN A 38 -12.21 -10.93 -13.20
N PHE A 39 -11.69 -10.26 -12.18
CA PHE A 39 -10.28 -10.33 -11.81
C PHE A 39 -10.07 -9.92 -10.35
N LYS A 40 -8.92 -10.31 -9.81
CA LYS A 40 -8.43 -9.83 -8.51
C LYS A 40 -6.92 -9.61 -8.58
N VAL A 41 -6.48 -8.47 -8.09
CA VAL A 41 -5.07 -8.13 -7.90
C VAL A 41 -4.84 -7.89 -6.42
N GLU A 42 -3.82 -8.52 -5.86
CA GLU A 42 -3.45 -8.44 -4.44
C GLU A 42 -2.00 -8.01 -4.31
N PHE A 43 -1.72 -7.16 -3.33
CA PHE A 43 -0.40 -6.76 -2.90
C PHE A 43 -0.32 -6.88 -1.39
N GLN A 44 0.76 -7.47 -0.89
CA GLN A 44 1.08 -7.51 0.53
C GLN A 44 2.52 -7.05 0.73
N LEU A 45 2.71 -6.16 1.70
CA LEU A 45 4.00 -5.70 2.18
C LEU A 45 4.15 -6.06 3.66
N ASN A 46 5.24 -6.73 4.00
CA ASN A 46 5.57 -7.18 5.35
C ASN A 46 6.56 -6.22 6.06
N PRO A 47 6.68 -6.29 7.40
CA PRO A 47 7.58 -5.42 8.16
C PRO A 47 9.07 -5.56 7.78
N ASP A 48 9.45 -6.71 7.23
CA ASP A 48 10.82 -7.02 6.80
C ASP A 48 11.12 -6.59 5.35
N SER A 49 10.26 -5.75 4.77
CA SER A 49 10.32 -5.26 3.38
C SER A 49 10.06 -6.31 2.31
N THR A 50 9.75 -7.55 2.67
CA THR A 50 9.28 -8.55 1.69
C THR A 50 7.89 -8.19 1.19
N TYR A 51 7.64 -8.45 -0.10
CA TYR A 51 6.33 -8.23 -0.69
C TYR A 51 5.90 -9.41 -1.56
N THR A 52 4.59 -9.53 -1.74
CA THR A 52 3.98 -10.44 -2.72
C THR A 52 2.94 -9.68 -3.56
N ILE A 53 2.85 -10.01 -4.84
CA ILE A 53 1.80 -9.59 -5.76
C ILE A 53 1.16 -10.86 -6.34
N ALA A 54 -0.17 -10.93 -6.31
CA ALA A 54 -0.92 -11.97 -6.99
C ALA A 54 -1.96 -11.36 -7.92
N GLN A 55 -2.06 -11.84 -9.15
CA GLN A 55 -3.10 -11.47 -10.10
C GLN A 55 -3.84 -12.70 -10.59
N ASN A 56 -5.16 -12.70 -10.39
CA ASN A 56 -6.08 -13.70 -10.87
C ASN A 56 -6.98 -13.08 -11.95
N ASN A 57 -7.15 -13.77 -13.08
CA ASN A 57 -8.13 -13.39 -14.09
C ASN A 57 -9.26 -14.42 -14.14
N TYR A 58 -10.22 -14.27 -13.23
CA TYR A 58 -11.34 -15.20 -13.08
C TYR A 58 -12.17 -15.37 -14.35
N PHE A 59 -12.21 -14.36 -15.22
CA PHE A 59 -12.89 -14.49 -16.51
C PHE A 59 -12.18 -15.48 -17.43
N PHE A 60 -10.88 -15.28 -17.68
CA PHE A 60 -10.12 -16.20 -18.55
C PHE A 60 -9.92 -17.57 -17.91
N ASP A 61 -9.69 -17.65 -16.61
CA ASP A 61 -9.57 -18.92 -15.89
C ASP A 61 -10.82 -19.81 -16.09
N ARG A 62 -12.01 -19.20 -16.02
CA ARG A 62 -13.28 -19.90 -16.28
C ARG A 62 -13.46 -20.24 -17.75
N PHE A 63 -13.07 -19.35 -18.65
CA PHE A 63 -13.15 -19.57 -20.09
C PHE A 63 -12.25 -20.74 -20.55
N GLU A 64 -11.04 -20.83 -20.00
CA GLU A 64 -10.05 -21.87 -20.31
C GLU A 64 -10.24 -23.14 -19.47
N GLY A 65 -11.06 -23.08 -18.41
CA GLY A 65 -11.26 -24.19 -17.48
C GLY A 65 -10.02 -24.53 -16.62
N THR A 66 -9.04 -23.63 -16.56
CA THR A 66 -7.79 -23.80 -15.80
C THR A 66 -7.43 -22.47 -15.14
N SER A 67 -7.10 -22.48 -13.85
CA SER A 67 -6.63 -21.28 -13.16
C SER A 67 -5.12 -21.13 -13.26
N ARG A 68 -4.65 -19.94 -13.65
CA ARG A 68 -3.22 -19.61 -13.78
C ARG A 68 -2.93 -18.24 -13.16
N PRO A 69 -2.91 -18.13 -11.82
CA PRO A 69 -2.54 -16.89 -11.16
C PRO A 69 -1.10 -16.48 -11.55
N VAL A 70 -0.90 -15.18 -11.76
CA VAL A 70 0.44 -14.62 -11.84
C VAL A 70 0.86 -14.24 -10.42
N GLU A 71 1.95 -14.83 -9.94
CA GLU A 71 2.51 -14.52 -8.63
C GLU A 71 3.92 -13.94 -8.79
N LYS A 72 4.19 -12.89 -8.02
CA LYS A 72 5.51 -12.26 -7.90
C LYS A 72 5.81 -12.04 -6.44
N GLU A 73 7.05 -12.24 -6.07
CA GLU A 73 7.56 -11.95 -4.74
C GLU A 73 8.90 -11.22 -4.86
N GLY A 74 9.24 -10.48 -3.81
CA GLY A 74 10.50 -9.76 -3.78
C GLY A 74 10.73 -9.04 -2.47
N VAL A 75 11.76 -8.19 -2.48
CA VAL A 75 12.12 -7.33 -1.35
C VAL A 75 12.17 -5.91 -1.87
N LEU A 76 11.47 -4.98 -1.21
CA LEU A 76 11.55 -3.57 -1.53
C LEU A 76 12.96 -3.03 -1.28
N SER A 77 13.40 -2.11 -2.13
CA SER A 77 14.52 -1.25 -1.78
C SER A 77 14.17 -0.41 -0.55
N GLN A 78 15.20 0.05 0.16
CA GLN A 78 15.02 0.90 1.34
C GLN A 78 14.16 2.15 1.03
N GLN A 79 14.36 2.77 -0.14
CA GLN A 79 13.61 3.97 -0.53
C GLN A 79 12.13 3.67 -0.78
N GLU A 80 11.82 2.54 -1.41
CA GLU A 80 10.44 2.10 -1.64
C GLU A 80 9.74 1.78 -0.32
N PHE A 81 10.42 1.05 0.58
CA PHE A 81 9.88 0.73 1.90
C PHE A 81 9.63 1.99 2.75
N GLU A 82 10.58 2.93 2.76
CA GLU A 82 10.43 4.22 3.44
C GLU A 82 9.24 5.01 2.87
N LYS A 83 9.05 4.99 1.54
CA LYS A 83 7.92 5.68 0.91
C LYS A 83 6.57 5.07 1.26
N PHE A 84 6.45 3.74 1.25
CA PHE A 84 5.24 3.06 1.74
C PHE A 84 4.98 3.39 3.20
N SER A 85 6.00 3.33 4.05
CA SER A 85 5.89 3.60 5.49
C SER A 85 5.38 5.01 5.78
N GLU A 86 5.89 6.01 5.05
CA GLU A 86 5.43 7.40 5.11
C GLU A 86 3.96 7.53 4.71
N LEU A 87 3.60 7.03 3.52
CA LEU A 87 2.24 7.11 2.99
C LEU A 87 1.22 6.40 3.89
N ILE A 88 1.56 5.22 4.43
CA ILE A 88 0.70 4.49 5.37
C ILE A 88 0.49 5.31 6.65
N ASN A 89 1.55 5.88 7.21
CA ASN A 89 1.44 6.69 8.43
C ASN A 89 0.58 7.95 8.20
N GLU A 90 0.75 8.63 7.06
CA GLU A 90 0.01 9.85 6.72
C GLU A 90 -1.43 9.61 6.24
N SER A 91 -1.71 8.43 5.66
CA SER A 91 -3.03 8.07 5.14
C SER A 91 -4.12 8.01 6.22
N ASN A 92 -3.72 7.78 7.48
CA ASN A 92 -4.58 7.67 8.63
C ASN A 92 -5.63 6.54 8.54
N VAL A 93 -5.29 5.42 7.87
CA VAL A 93 -6.16 4.24 7.67
C VAL A 93 -6.87 3.77 8.95
N ASN A 94 -6.18 3.78 10.08
CA ASN A 94 -6.74 3.38 11.38
C ASN A 94 -8.01 4.13 11.79
N ASN A 95 -8.19 5.36 11.30
CA ASN A 95 -9.31 6.23 11.65
C ASN A 95 -10.36 6.34 10.54
N MET A 96 -10.20 5.62 9.43
CA MET A 96 -11.18 5.58 8.34
C MET A 96 -12.41 4.75 8.75
N ASN A 97 -13.53 4.92 8.05
CA ASN A 97 -14.67 4.00 8.16
C ASN A 97 -14.32 2.65 7.53
N ASP A 98 -15.04 1.61 7.93
CA ASP A 98 -14.79 0.26 7.42
C ASP A 98 -15.21 0.09 5.95
N ALA A 99 -16.20 0.85 5.50
CA ALA A 99 -16.77 0.72 4.16
C ALA A 99 -17.20 2.08 3.57
N TYR A 100 -17.08 2.23 2.25
CA TYR A 100 -17.48 3.40 1.48
C TYR A 100 -18.15 3.00 0.16
N GLY A 101 -19.30 3.62 -0.16
CA GLY A 101 -19.97 3.45 -1.46
C GLY A 101 -20.81 2.18 -1.63
N PHE A 102 -21.29 1.59 -0.53
CA PHE A 102 -22.14 0.38 -0.54
C PHE A 102 -23.61 0.66 -0.16
N GLU A 103 -23.97 1.91 0.12
CA GLU A 103 -25.31 2.27 0.60
C GLU A 103 -26.39 2.28 -0.50
N GLU A 104 -25.99 2.41 -1.76
CA GLU A 104 -26.92 2.45 -2.90
C GLU A 104 -27.05 1.06 -3.55
N ASN A 105 -28.28 0.57 -3.71
CA ASN A 105 -28.63 -0.68 -4.43
C ASN A 105 -28.41 -0.56 -5.95
N LYS A 106 -27.23 -0.15 -6.39
CA LYS A 106 -26.80 -0.20 -7.79
C LYS A 106 -26.14 -1.55 -8.05
N ASN A 107 -26.37 -2.14 -9.23
CA ASN A 107 -25.78 -3.43 -9.64
C ASN A 107 -24.29 -3.47 -9.31
N SER A 108 -23.93 -4.22 -8.26
CA SER A 108 -22.58 -4.36 -7.73
C SER A 108 -21.74 -5.38 -8.48
N ASP A 109 -22.36 -6.19 -9.34
CA ASP A 109 -21.75 -7.36 -9.97
C ASP A 109 -20.54 -7.02 -10.85
N ASN A 110 -20.47 -5.78 -11.36
CA ASN A 110 -19.33 -5.29 -12.15
C ASN A 110 -18.55 -4.16 -11.47
N SER A 111 -18.84 -3.86 -10.20
CA SER A 111 -18.09 -2.83 -9.47
C SER A 111 -16.66 -3.29 -9.21
N ILE A 112 -15.72 -2.34 -9.31
CA ILE A 112 -14.39 -2.53 -8.76
C ILE A 112 -14.45 -2.19 -7.28
N VAL A 113 -13.92 -3.07 -6.45
CA VAL A 113 -13.80 -2.91 -4.99
C VAL A 113 -12.33 -2.87 -4.63
N TYR A 114 -11.94 -1.84 -3.91
CA TYR A 114 -10.63 -1.73 -3.29
C TYR A 114 -10.75 -2.18 -1.83
N VAL A 115 -9.83 -3.02 -1.38
CA VAL A 115 -9.72 -3.40 0.03
C VAL A 115 -8.32 -3.06 0.52
N VAL A 116 -8.24 -2.35 1.63
CA VAL A 116 -7.01 -2.11 2.36
C VAL A 116 -7.10 -2.79 3.71
N GLU A 117 -6.12 -3.61 4.03
CA GLU A 117 -5.89 -4.12 5.39
C GLU A 117 -4.59 -3.54 5.92
N LEU A 118 -4.65 -2.90 7.09
CA LEU A 118 -3.47 -2.47 7.83
C LEU A 118 -3.41 -3.21 9.16
N ILE A 119 -2.33 -3.98 9.35
CA ILE A 119 -2.05 -4.70 10.59
C ILE A 119 -0.91 -3.97 11.30
N GLN A 120 -1.15 -3.51 12.53
CA GLN A 120 -0.18 -2.82 13.38
C GLN A 120 -0.40 -3.18 14.84
N ASN A 121 0.67 -3.43 15.60
CA ASN A 121 0.58 -3.75 17.04
C ASN A 121 -0.43 -4.87 17.36
N GLY A 122 -0.52 -5.89 16.49
CA GLY A 122 -1.46 -7.00 16.63
C GLY A 122 -2.94 -6.67 16.37
N LYS A 123 -3.26 -5.46 15.89
CA LYS A 123 -4.62 -5.05 15.49
C LYS A 123 -4.69 -4.93 13.98
N SER A 124 -5.82 -5.37 13.40
CA SER A 124 -6.11 -5.22 11.98
C SER A 124 -7.21 -4.18 11.77
N LYS A 125 -7.03 -3.31 10.77
CA LYS A 125 -8.03 -2.37 10.27
C LYS A 125 -8.30 -2.67 8.81
N PHE A 126 -9.58 -2.82 8.47
CA PHE A 126 -10.05 -2.99 7.10
C PHE A 126 -10.74 -1.73 6.62
N VAL A 127 -10.50 -1.37 5.36
CA VAL A 127 -11.20 -0.31 4.65
C VAL A 127 -11.59 -0.85 3.28
N THR A 128 -12.88 -0.90 3.01
CA THR A 128 -13.45 -1.39 1.74
C THR A 128 -14.08 -0.22 0.98
N ILE A 129 -13.71 -0.04 -0.28
CA ILE A 129 -14.16 1.10 -1.08
C ILE A 129 -14.71 0.58 -2.40
N ASN A 130 -15.99 0.83 -2.67
CA ASN A 130 -16.51 0.70 -4.02
C ASN A 130 -15.91 1.83 -4.89
N ALA A 131 -15.37 1.51 -6.06
CA ALA A 131 -14.77 2.48 -6.98
C ALA A 131 -15.73 3.61 -7.39
N GLY A 132 -17.05 3.36 -7.34
CA GLY A 132 -18.08 4.37 -7.58
C GLY A 132 -18.38 5.28 -6.39
N ALA A 133 -17.70 5.12 -5.24
CA ALA A 133 -17.91 5.96 -4.07
C ALA A 133 -17.55 7.42 -4.36
N HIS A 134 -18.48 8.33 -4.07
CA HIS A 134 -18.25 9.77 -4.12
C HIS A 134 -17.81 10.28 -2.74
N GLN A 135 -16.63 9.86 -2.31
CA GLN A 135 -16.01 10.28 -1.04
C GLN A 135 -14.70 11.00 -1.30
N ASP A 136 -14.49 12.13 -0.63
CA ASP A 136 -13.19 12.80 -0.58
C ASP A 136 -12.30 12.08 0.43
N PHE A 137 -11.27 11.38 -0.07
CA PHE A 137 -10.24 10.75 0.75
C PHE A 137 -9.08 11.72 1.01
N SER A 138 -8.29 11.45 2.05
CA SER A 138 -7.09 12.23 2.32
C SER A 138 -6.11 12.10 1.15
N LYS A 139 -5.36 13.18 0.87
CA LYS A 139 -4.34 13.19 -0.19
C LYS A 139 -3.35 12.03 -0.02
N ALA A 140 -2.87 11.80 1.21
CA ALA A 140 -1.93 10.73 1.51
C ALA A 140 -2.53 9.33 1.27
N PHE A 141 -3.81 9.12 1.58
CA PHE A 141 -4.47 7.84 1.26
C PHE A 141 -4.58 7.64 -0.26
N THR A 142 -5.00 8.66 -1.02
CA THR A 142 -5.05 8.58 -2.48
C THR A 142 -3.67 8.30 -3.08
N GLU A 143 -2.62 8.97 -2.58
CA GLU A 143 -1.24 8.72 -3.00
C GLU A 143 -0.74 7.31 -2.62
N LEU A 144 -1.16 6.77 -1.48
CA LEU A 144 -0.87 5.38 -1.09
C LEU A 144 -1.45 4.39 -2.11
N ILE A 145 -2.72 4.55 -2.49
CA ILE A 145 -3.38 3.69 -3.47
C ILE A 145 -2.73 3.82 -4.84
N GLU A 146 -2.43 5.04 -5.29
CA GLU A 146 -1.74 5.29 -6.55
C GLU A 146 -0.34 4.66 -6.57
N TYR A 147 0.45 4.88 -5.52
CA TYR A 147 1.80 4.32 -5.40
C TYR A 147 1.77 2.79 -5.40
N THR A 148 0.80 2.19 -4.68
CA THR A 148 0.60 0.73 -4.67
C THR A 148 0.29 0.20 -6.07
N ASN A 149 -0.65 0.82 -6.79
CA ASN A 149 -1.00 0.41 -8.15
C ASN A 149 0.16 0.56 -9.14
N ASN A 150 0.90 1.66 -9.06
CA ASN A 150 2.09 1.88 -9.89
C ASN A 150 3.17 0.84 -9.61
N TYR A 151 3.38 0.49 -8.35
CA TYR A 151 4.32 -0.55 -7.94
C TYR A 151 3.92 -1.92 -8.50
N ILE A 152 2.65 -2.31 -8.35
CA ILE A 152 2.11 -3.55 -8.91
C ILE A 152 2.32 -3.60 -10.42
N ASN A 153 1.91 -2.55 -11.13
CA ASN A 153 2.00 -2.47 -12.59
C ASN A 153 3.44 -2.57 -13.09
N ALA A 154 4.40 -1.97 -12.39
CA ALA A 154 5.81 -2.06 -12.74
C ALA A 154 6.38 -3.47 -12.58
N ASN A 155 5.90 -4.23 -11.59
CA ASN A 155 6.39 -5.58 -11.28
C ASN A 155 5.63 -6.70 -11.99
N LEU A 156 4.42 -6.44 -12.49
CA LEU A 156 3.64 -7.37 -13.31
C LEU A 156 3.92 -7.27 -14.82
N LYS A 157 4.42 -6.13 -15.31
CA LYS A 157 4.87 -5.99 -16.71
C LYS A 157 6.19 -6.75 -16.91
N GLN A 158 6.12 -8.00 -17.34
CA GLN A 158 7.24 -8.78 -17.90
C GLN A 158 6.80 -9.46 -19.19
#